data_AF-A0A507CJF7-F1
#
_entry.id   AF-A0A507CJF7-F1
#
_cell.length_a   1.000
_cell.length_b   1.000
_cell.length_c   1.000
_cell.angle_alpha   90.00
_cell.angle_beta   90.00
_cell.angle_gamma   90.00
#
_symmetry.space_group_name_H-M   'P 1'
#
loop_
_entity.id
_entity.type
_entity.pdbx_description
1 polymer ?
#
loop_
_entity_poly.entity_id
_entity_poly.type
_entity_poly.pdbx_seq_one_letter_code
_entity_poly.pdbx_strand_id
1 'polypeptide(L)'
;MSMPATSISTDQLKDIERTHVHAVYEAIAPHFSDTRFKPWPVVDNFLKSLPAGSCGLDVGCGNGKYMSVNPDIFVNGSDRSPSLCTIAASRGHAIVVADTLALPHPSSRFDFCLSIAVIHHLHTPERRLRAVRELFRVLTIGGRALFYVWALEQETSRRAFQGQDVLVSWSIPKGYRAKSTEGSEEVSIPESDKSYQRYYHIIRVSQGQLVLHSYADVKSSRNLDSALPSICLIHDLTVMAAFPSYQVLR
;
A
#
# COMPACT_ATOMS: atom_id res chain seq x y z
N MET A 1 19.05 -26.10 22.07
CA MET A 1 20.04 -25.15 21.50
C MET A 1 19.26 -24.10 20.73
N SER A 2 19.22 -22.86 21.24
CA SER A 2 18.59 -21.72 20.56
C SER A 2 19.52 -21.30 19.42
N MET A 3 19.04 -21.30 18.19
CA MET A 3 19.80 -20.69 17.09
C MET A 3 19.80 -19.17 17.29
N PRO A 4 20.96 -18.50 17.17
CA PRO A 4 21.01 -17.05 17.29
C PRO A 4 20.21 -16.42 16.13
N ALA A 5 19.43 -15.38 16.43
CA ALA A 5 18.79 -14.57 15.42
C ALA A 5 19.88 -13.88 14.57
N THR A 6 20.06 -14.33 13.34
CA THR A 6 21.04 -13.76 12.40
C THR A 6 20.62 -12.32 12.08
N SER A 7 21.45 -11.34 12.42
CA SER A 7 21.23 -9.94 12.06
C SER A 7 21.30 -9.77 10.55
N ILE A 8 20.23 -9.20 9.98
CA ILE A 8 20.16 -8.89 8.54
C ILE A 8 21.04 -7.66 8.28
N SER A 9 21.99 -7.77 7.34
CA SER A 9 22.88 -6.65 6.97
C SER A 9 22.15 -5.55 6.21
N THR A 10 22.64 -4.30 6.28
CA THR A 10 22.02 -3.13 5.65
C THR A 10 21.84 -3.25 4.13
N ASP A 11 22.70 -4.02 3.44
CA ASP A 11 22.55 -4.28 2.01
C ASP A 11 21.48 -5.33 1.71
N GLN A 12 21.28 -6.33 2.58
CA GLN A 12 20.13 -7.24 2.50
C GLN A 12 18.80 -6.50 2.75
N LEU A 13 18.81 -5.40 3.50
CA LEU A 13 17.62 -4.57 3.76
C LEU A 13 17.22 -3.68 2.56
N LYS A 14 18.16 -3.26 1.70
CA LYS A 14 17.83 -2.53 0.47
C LYS A 14 17.19 -3.42 -0.60
N ASP A 15 17.49 -4.71 -0.54
CA ASP A 15 16.98 -5.69 -1.50
C ASP A 15 15.64 -6.29 -1.10
N ILE A 16 15.17 -6.06 0.14
CA ILE A 16 13.92 -6.64 0.63
C ILE A 16 12.71 -6.13 -0.15
N GLU A 17 12.63 -4.83 -0.42
CA GLU A 17 11.51 -4.25 -1.19
C GLU A 17 11.57 -4.72 -2.65
N ARG A 18 12.76 -4.72 -3.26
CA ARG A 18 12.94 -5.19 -4.64
C ARG A 18 12.53 -6.65 -4.80
N THR A 19 12.96 -7.50 -3.88
CA THR A 19 12.79 -8.96 -3.96
C THR A 19 11.41 -9.41 -3.49
N HIS A 20 10.92 -8.87 -2.38
CA HIS A 20 9.72 -9.34 -1.70
C HIS A 20 8.51 -8.41 -1.86
N VAL A 21 8.66 -7.29 -2.57
CA VAL A 21 7.53 -6.42 -2.93
C VAL A 21 7.48 -6.29 -4.45
N HIS A 22 8.44 -5.62 -5.08
CA HIS A 22 8.37 -5.27 -6.49
C HIS A 22 8.33 -6.52 -7.39
N ALA A 23 9.31 -7.41 -7.27
CA ALA A 23 9.37 -8.62 -8.07
C ALA A 23 8.18 -9.56 -7.80
N VAL A 24 7.70 -9.63 -6.55
CA VAL A 24 6.55 -10.47 -6.21
C VAL A 24 5.27 -9.93 -6.82
N TYR A 25 4.93 -8.65 -6.61
CA TYR A 25 3.69 -8.08 -7.15
C TYR A 25 3.67 -8.10 -8.68
N GLU A 26 4.81 -7.90 -9.32
CA GLU A 26 4.93 -8.07 -10.77
C GLU A 26 4.62 -9.52 -11.18
N ALA A 27 5.23 -10.50 -10.52
CA ALA A 27 5.05 -11.92 -10.84
C ALA A 27 3.64 -12.46 -10.52
N ILE A 28 2.94 -11.90 -9.53
CA ILE A 28 1.61 -12.35 -9.12
C ILE A 28 0.47 -11.50 -9.66
N ALA A 29 0.75 -10.44 -10.44
CA ALA A 29 -0.24 -9.44 -10.84
C ALA A 29 -1.54 -10.04 -11.43
N PRO A 30 -1.51 -11.02 -12.34
CA PRO A 30 -2.74 -11.63 -12.86
C PRO A 30 -3.55 -12.34 -11.76
N HIS A 31 -2.90 -13.23 -10.99
CA HIS A 31 -3.56 -14.00 -9.93
C HIS A 31 -4.06 -13.10 -8.78
N PHE A 32 -3.29 -12.07 -8.43
CA PHE A 32 -3.70 -11.05 -7.48
C PHE A 32 -4.97 -10.35 -7.97
N SER A 33 -5.01 -9.98 -9.25
CA SER A 33 -6.13 -9.25 -9.82
C SER A 33 -7.43 -10.07 -9.82
N ASP A 34 -7.34 -11.37 -10.13
CA ASP A 34 -8.50 -12.27 -10.14
C ASP A 34 -9.09 -12.52 -8.75
N THR A 35 -8.25 -12.47 -7.71
CA THR A 35 -8.65 -12.81 -6.33
C THR A 35 -9.02 -11.62 -5.46
N ARG A 36 -8.82 -10.38 -5.94
CA ARG A 36 -8.99 -9.14 -5.15
C ARG A 36 -9.82 -8.08 -5.88
N PHE A 37 -11.12 -8.32 -6.01
CA PHE A 37 -12.06 -7.39 -6.65
C PHE A 37 -13.00 -6.64 -5.69
N LYS A 38 -13.41 -7.23 -4.56
CA LYS A 38 -14.41 -6.62 -3.66
C LYS A 38 -13.83 -5.47 -2.81
N PRO A 39 -14.33 -4.22 -2.92
CA PRO A 39 -13.92 -3.09 -2.08
C PRO A 39 -14.02 -3.38 -0.59
N TRP A 40 -13.09 -2.81 0.20
CA TRP A 40 -13.22 -2.81 1.66
C TRP A 40 -14.31 -1.81 2.04
N PRO A 41 -15.26 -2.14 2.92
CA PRO A 41 -16.38 -1.25 3.27
C PRO A 41 -15.95 0.16 3.70
N VAL A 42 -14.84 0.27 4.44
CA VAL A 42 -14.31 1.58 4.86
C VAL A 42 -13.89 2.44 3.68
N VAL A 43 -13.19 1.85 2.71
CA VAL A 43 -12.72 2.57 1.51
C VAL A 43 -13.91 2.91 0.61
N ASP A 44 -14.85 1.97 0.47
CA ASP A 44 -16.09 2.16 -0.28
C ASP A 44 -16.91 3.33 0.27
N ASN A 45 -17.13 3.37 1.59
CA ASN A 45 -17.85 4.45 2.26
C ASN A 45 -17.11 5.79 2.12
N PHE A 46 -15.79 5.82 2.28
CA PHE A 46 -15.01 7.05 2.09
C PHE A 46 -15.18 7.63 0.68
N LEU A 47 -15.10 6.78 -0.35
CA LEU A 47 -15.23 7.21 -1.74
C LEU A 47 -16.64 7.68 -2.07
N LYS A 48 -17.66 6.99 -1.56
CA LYS A 48 -19.07 7.39 -1.72
C LYS A 48 -19.44 8.66 -0.93
N SER A 49 -18.65 9.02 0.08
CA SER A 49 -18.86 10.25 0.85
C SER A 49 -18.27 11.49 0.16
N LEU A 50 -17.51 11.34 -0.92
CA LEU A 50 -16.84 12.47 -1.58
C LEU A 50 -17.84 13.27 -2.41
N PRO A 51 -17.72 14.61 -2.46
CA PRO A 51 -18.54 15.45 -3.34
C PRO A 51 -18.40 15.06 -4.82
N ALA A 52 -19.49 15.16 -5.58
CA ALA A 52 -19.44 15.00 -7.03
C ALA A 52 -18.45 16.00 -7.65
N GLY A 53 -17.70 15.55 -8.66
CA GLY A 53 -16.64 16.31 -9.32
C GLY A 53 -15.28 16.29 -8.59
N SER A 54 -15.18 15.68 -7.40
CA SER A 54 -13.90 15.55 -6.70
C SER A 54 -12.86 14.85 -7.57
N CYS A 55 -11.64 15.35 -7.56
CA CYS A 55 -10.51 14.76 -8.27
C CYS A 55 -9.53 14.14 -7.28
N GLY A 56 -9.22 12.85 -7.42
CA GLY A 56 -8.33 12.16 -6.49
C GLY A 56 -7.24 11.32 -7.12
N LEU A 57 -6.36 10.85 -6.25
CA LEU A 57 -5.23 9.99 -6.60
C LEU A 57 -5.26 8.70 -5.75
N ASP A 58 -5.32 7.54 -6.40
CA ASP A 58 -5.10 6.24 -5.76
C ASP A 58 -3.63 5.83 -5.92
N VAL A 59 -2.85 5.98 -4.84
CA VAL A 59 -1.41 5.67 -4.83
C VAL A 59 -1.19 4.24 -4.39
N GLY A 60 -0.58 3.44 -5.27
CA GLY A 60 -0.56 1.98 -5.21
C GLY A 60 -1.93 1.39 -5.53
N CYS A 61 -2.53 1.84 -6.64
CA CYS A 61 -3.90 1.48 -7.05
C CYS A 61 -4.06 0.00 -7.42
N GLY A 62 -2.96 -0.74 -7.60
CA GLY A 62 -2.95 -2.12 -8.04
C GLY A 62 -3.73 -2.31 -9.33
N ASN A 63 -4.73 -3.19 -9.31
CA ASN A 63 -5.57 -3.49 -10.46
C ASN A 63 -6.72 -2.48 -10.68
N GLY A 64 -6.70 -1.31 -10.02
CA GLY A 64 -7.72 -0.27 -10.15
C GLY A 64 -9.01 -0.53 -9.36
N LYS A 65 -8.96 -1.47 -8.40
CA LYS A 65 -10.10 -1.93 -7.58
C LYS A 65 -11.03 -0.82 -7.06
N TYR A 66 -10.48 0.34 -6.69
CA TYR A 66 -11.22 1.43 -6.06
C TYR A 66 -11.66 2.54 -7.01
N MET A 67 -11.14 2.55 -8.24
CA MET A 67 -11.24 3.71 -9.13
C MET A 67 -12.61 3.91 -9.76
N SER A 68 -13.47 2.89 -9.73
CA SER A 68 -14.86 2.96 -10.23
C SER A 68 -15.91 2.81 -9.13
N VAL A 69 -15.52 2.93 -7.87
CA VAL A 69 -16.46 2.80 -6.74
C VAL A 69 -17.51 3.91 -6.73
N ASN A 70 -17.10 5.14 -7.04
CA ASN A 70 -17.98 6.29 -7.14
C ASN A 70 -17.87 6.86 -8.56
N PRO A 71 -18.93 6.79 -9.39
CA PRO A 71 -18.90 7.28 -10.77
C PRO A 71 -18.93 8.81 -10.88
N ASP A 72 -19.26 9.51 -9.79
CA ASP A 72 -19.40 10.97 -9.78
C ASP A 72 -18.08 11.70 -9.50
N ILE A 73 -16.97 10.96 -9.31
CA ILE A 73 -15.65 11.52 -9.04
C ILE A 73 -14.65 11.04 -10.08
N PHE A 74 -13.55 11.79 -10.23
CA PHE A 74 -12.45 11.40 -11.09
C PHE A 74 -11.27 10.87 -10.27
N VAL A 75 -10.75 9.70 -10.63
CA VAL A 75 -9.62 9.08 -9.94
C VAL A 75 -8.50 8.82 -10.93
N ASN A 76 -7.33 9.41 -10.68
CA ASN A 76 -6.07 8.97 -11.27
C ASN A 76 -5.47 7.86 -10.40
N GLY A 77 -4.90 6.85 -11.00
CA GLY A 77 -4.18 5.78 -10.29
C GLY A 77 -2.68 5.87 -10.56
N SER A 78 -1.90 5.45 -9.58
CA SER A 78 -0.49 5.16 -9.78
C SER A 78 -0.11 3.86 -9.10
N ASP A 79 0.74 3.06 -9.73
CA ASP A 79 1.31 1.87 -9.09
C ASP A 79 2.76 1.66 -9.54
N ARG A 80 3.56 1.01 -8.70
CA ARG A 80 4.95 0.70 -9.02
C ARG A 80 5.08 -0.44 -10.02
N SER A 81 4.10 -1.35 -10.06
CA SER A 81 4.04 -2.54 -10.93
C SER A 81 3.48 -2.18 -12.31
N PRO A 82 4.28 -2.29 -13.39
CA PRO A 82 3.78 -2.15 -14.76
C PRO A 82 2.68 -3.14 -15.11
N SER A 83 2.78 -4.39 -14.63
CA SER A 83 1.74 -5.40 -14.88
C SER A 83 0.39 -5.02 -14.26
N LEU A 84 0.38 -4.54 -13.01
CA LEU A 84 -0.86 -4.07 -12.37
C LEU A 84 -1.42 -2.82 -13.06
N CYS A 85 -0.56 -1.88 -13.44
CA CYS A 85 -0.97 -0.70 -14.21
C CYS A 85 -1.60 -1.09 -15.55
N THR A 86 -1.03 -2.08 -16.25
CA THR A 86 -1.56 -2.58 -17.52
C THR A 86 -2.95 -3.19 -17.35
N ILE A 87 -3.15 -3.97 -16.29
CA ILE A 87 -4.46 -4.54 -15.93
C ILE A 87 -5.47 -3.45 -15.58
N ALA A 88 -5.07 -2.42 -14.83
CA ALA A 88 -5.96 -1.32 -14.48
C ALA A 88 -6.31 -0.47 -15.73
N ALA A 89 -5.34 -0.21 -16.60
CA ALA A 89 -5.54 0.52 -17.85
C ALA A 89 -6.47 -0.24 -18.81
N SER A 90 -6.36 -1.58 -18.91
CA SER A 90 -7.27 -2.38 -19.74
C SER A 90 -8.72 -2.39 -19.25
N ARG A 91 -8.97 -1.92 -18.01
CA ARG A 91 -10.30 -1.66 -17.45
C ARG A 91 -10.80 -0.23 -17.70
N GLY A 92 -10.05 0.57 -18.47
CA GLY A 92 -10.40 1.95 -18.80
C GLY A 92 -10.01 2.98 -17.75
N HIS A 93 -9.14 2.65 -16.80
CA HIS A 93 -8.71 3.59 -15.76
C HIS A 93 -7.55 4.49 -16.23
N ALA A 94 -7.53 5.74 -15.74
CA ALA A 94 -6.41 6.66 -15.93
C ALA A 94 -5.27 6.33 -14.97
N ILE A 95 -4.22 5.66 -15.46
CA ILE A 95 -3.13 5.12 -14.63
C ILE A 95 -1.77 5.55 -15.14
N VAL A 96 -0.83 5.77 -14.22
CA VAL A 96 0.60 5.92 -14.51
C VAL A 96 1.45 4.97 -13.68
N VAL A 97 2.52 4.43 -14.27
CA VAL A 97 3.54 3.71 -13.49
C VAL A 97 4.38 4.73 -12.72
N ALA A 98 4.39 4.64 -11.39
CA ALA A 98 5.15 5.58 -10.55
C ALA A 98 5.61 4.96 -9.22
N ASP A 99 6.65 5.54 -8.65
CA ASP A 99 7.09 5.24 -7.28
C ASP A 99 6.34 6.15 -6.30
N THR A 100 5.71 5.57 -5.27
CA THR A 100 5.02 6.29 -4.20
C THR A 100 5.90 7.34 -3.49
N LEU A 101 7.23 7.19 -3.55
CA LEU A 101 8.20 8.11 -2.95
C LEU A 101 8.54 9.34 -3.83
N ALA A 102 8.06 9.37 -5.07
CA ALA A 102 8.27 10.45 -6.02
C ALA A 102 7.12 10.48 -7.04
N LEU A 103 5.97 11.05 -6.64
CA LEU A 103 4.78 11.05 -7.46
C LEU A 103 4.93 12.05 -8.64
N PRO A 104 4.57 11.66 -9.88
CA PRO A 104 4.72 12.50 -11.08
C PRO A 104 3.59 13.54 -11.20
N HIS A 105 3.19 14.13 -10.08
CA HIS A 105 2.09 15.07 -9.99
C HIS A 105 2.55 16.37 -9.32
N PRO A 106 2.09 17.54 -9.81
CA PRO A 106 2.32 18.81 -9.14
C PRO A 106 1.71 18.82 -7.73
N SER A 107 2.24 19.68 -6.86
CA SER A 107 1.69 19.87 -5.52
C SER A 107 0.28 20.46 -5.58
N SER A 108 -0.58 20.11 -4.63
CA SER A 108 -1.94 20.65 -4.48
C SER A 108 -2.79 20.59 -5.73
N ARG A 109 -3.09 19.37 -6.18
CA ARG A 109 -3.93 19.07 -7.36
C ARG A 109 -5.09 18.12 -7.08
N PHE A 110 -5.08 17.42 -5.96
CA PHE A 110 -6.09 16.42 -5.64
C PHE A 110 -6.87 16.78 -4.38
N ASP A 111 -8.18 16.62 -4.43
CA ASP A 111 -9.11 16.80 -3.30
C ASP A 111 -9.05 15.61 -2.33
N PHE A 112 -8.62 14.44 -2.83
CA PHE A 112 -8.36 13.30 -1.99
C PHE A 112 -7.24 12.39 -2.49
N CYS A 113 -6.64 11.63 -1.58
CA CYS A 113 -5.63 10.63 -1.90
C CYS A 113 -5.92 9.33 -1.15
N LEU A 114 -5.70 8.19 -1.80
CA LEU A 114 -5.73 6.87 -1.18
C LEU A 114 -4.32 6.29 -1.10
N SER A 115 -4.05 5.54 -0.04
CA SER A 115 -2.92 4.63 0.09
C SER A 115 -3.39 3.37 0.82
N ILE A 116 -3.92 2.40 0.05
CA ILE A 116 -4.60 1.21 0.58
C ILE A 116 -3.70 -0.02 0.45
N ALA A 117 -3.16 -0.51 1.58
CA ALA A 117 -2.20 -1.61 1.64
C ALA A 117 -0.93 -1.36 0.80
N VAL A 118 -0.34 -0.16 0.97
CA VAL A 118 0.82 0.29 0.19
C VAL A 118 2.00 0.63 1.09
N ILE A 119 1.89 1.65 1.95
CA ILE A 119 3.05 2.14 2.73
C ILE A 119 3.65 1.10 3.69
N HIS A 120 2.91 0.05 4.07
CA HIS A 120 3.47 -1.06 4.83
C HIS A 120 4.43 -1.94 4.02
N HIS A 121 4.57 -1.75 2.72
CA HIS A 121 5.58 -2.41 1.90
C HIS A 121 6.93 -1.68 1.91
N LEU A 122 6.98 -0.47 2.47
CA LEU A 122 8.20 0.31 2.59
C LEU A 122 8.91 -0.07 3.88
N HIS A 123 10.14 -0.56 3.73
CA HIS A 123 10.90 -1.21 4.78
C HIS A 123 11.31 -0.25 5.88
N THR A 124 11.85 0.90 5.51
CA THR A 124 12.38 1.85 6.50
C THR A 124 11.33 2.89 6.92
N PRO A 125 11.36 3.37 8.17
CA PRO A 125 10.49 4.45 8.64
C PRO A 125 10.60 5.73 7.80
N GLU A 126 11.80 6.08 7.35
CA GLU A 126 12.07 7.28 6.56
C GLU A 126 11.36 7.22 5.20
N ARG A 127 11.36 6.03 4.57
CA ARG A 127 10.64 5.80 3.31
C ARG A 127 9.14 5.89 3.52
N ARG A 128 8.59 5.28 4.58
CA ARG A 128 7.16 5.42 4.93
C ARG A 128 6.77 6.88 5.16
N LEU A 129 7.58 7.63 5.90
CA LEU A 129 7.33 9.04 6.14
C LEU A 129 7.43 9.87 4.86
N ARG A 130 8.38 9.56 3.97
CA ARG A 130 8.49 10.19 2.66
C ARG A 130 7.27 9.92 1.78
N ALA A 131 6.76 8.69 1.75
CA ALA A 131 5.53 8.35 1.04
C ALA A 131 4.34 9.18 1.54
N VAL A 132 4.16 9.25 2.87
CA VAL A 132 3.11 10.08 3.47
C VAL A 132 3.27 11.54 3.06
N ARG A 133 4.49 12.10 3.13
CA ARG A 133 4.76 13.48 2.68
C ARG A 133 4.43 13.71 1.22
N GLU A 134 4.72 12.76 0.32
CA GLU A 134 4.36 12.87 -1.09
C GLU A 134 2.84 12.91 -1.31
N LEU A 135 2.07 12.09 -0.59
CA LEU A 135 0.60 12.17 -0.64
C LEU A 135 0.09 13.53 -0.16
N PHE A 136 0.63 14.04 0.95
CA PHE A 136 0.25 15.37 1.45
C PHE A 136 0.66 16.49 0.51
N ARG A 137 1.81 16.38 -0.16
CA ARG A 137 2.29 17.37 -1.12
C ARG A 137 1.30 17.56 -2.27
N VAL A 138 0.72 16.47 -2.78
CA VAL A 138 -0.19 16.52 -3.94
C VAL A 138 -1.64 16.88 -3.56
N LEU A 139 -1.99 16.85 -2.27
CA LEU A 139 -3.30 17.25 -1.78
C LEU A 139 -3.49 18.77 -1.78
N THR A 140 -4.70 19.20 -2.12
CA THR A 140 -5.16 20.58 -1.93
C THR A 140 -5.33 20.90 -0.44
N ILE A 141 -5.38 22.19 -0.11
CA ILE A 141 -5.72 22.61 1.26
C ILE A 141 -7.15 22.15 1.56
N GLY A 142 -7.34 21.43 2.67
CA GLY A 142 -8.61 20.80 3.01
C GLY A 142 -8.88 19.45 2.32
N GLY A 143 -7.97 18.99 1.47
CA GLY A 143 -8.04 17.68 0.85
C GLY A 143 -7.87 16.54 1.87
N ARG A 144 -8.46 15.38 1.58
CA ARG A 144 -8.51 14.24 2.53
C ARG A 144 -7.62 13.09 2.08
N ALA A 145 -6.84 12.51 3.00
CA ALA A 145 -6.09 11.29 2.75
C ALA A 145 -6.70 10.09 3.48
N LEU A 146 -6.82 8.94 2.81
CA LEU A 146 -7.16 7.67 3.47
C LEU A 146 -5.98 6.70 3.38
N PHE A 147 -5.46 6.31 4.54
CA PHE A 147 -4.45 5.27 4.69
C PHE A 147 -5.08 4.01 5.28
N TYR A 148 -4.83 2.87 4.65
CA TYR A 148 -5.32 1.57 5.14
C TYR A 148 -4.15 0.58 5.21
N VAL A 149 -3.81 0.15 6.41
CA VAL A 149 -2.57 -0.61 6.68
C VAL A 149 -2.84 -1.78 7.60
N TRP A 150 -1.89 -2.70 7.68
CA TRP A 150 -1.96 -3.81 8.63
C TRP A 150 -1.44 -3.33 9.99
N ALA A 151 -2.26 -3.47 11.02
CA ALA A 151 -1.93 -3.06 12.38
C ALA A 151 -1.43 -4.25 13.22
N LEU A 152 -0.56 -3.99 14.19
CA LEU A 152 -0.03 -5.02 15.10
C LEU A 152 -1.05 -5.41 16.17
N GLU A 153 -1.83 -4.43 16.63
CA GLU A 153 -2.82 -4.51 17.71
C GLU A 153 -4.12 -5.22 17.26
N GLN A 154 -3.99 -6.41 16.66
CA GLN A 154 -5.11 -7.23 16.21
C GLN A 154 -5.62 -8.12 17.35
N GLU A 155 -6.55 -7.62 18.17
CA GLU A 155 -7.15 -8.39 19.28
C GLU A 155 -7.98 -9.61 18.82
N THR A 156 -8.42 -9.65 17.55
CA THR A 156 -9.40 -10.66 17.06
C THR A 156 -9.01 -11.35 15.75
N SER A 157 -7.81 -11.12 15.19
CA SER A 157 -7.42 -11.76 13.94
C SER A 157 -6.73 -13.11 14.16
N ARG A 158 -6.93 -14.05 13.22
CA ARG A 158 -6.28 -15.38 13.19
C ARG A 158 -4.74 -15.32 13.03
N ARG A 159 -4.14 -14.12 13.00
CA ARG A 159 -2.71 -13.89 12.78
C ARG A 159 -2.21 -12.86 13.78
N ALA A 160 -1.86 -13.30 14.98
CA ALA A 160 -1.01 -12.50 15.85
C ALA A 160 0.39 -12.41 15.22
N PHE A 161 0.84 -11.21 14.86
CA PHE A 161 2.19 -11.01 14.35
C PHE A 161 3.16 -10.90 15.53
N GLN A 162 4.26 -11.68 15.50
CA GLN A 162 5.28 -11.67 16.56
C GLN A 162 6.28 -10.50 16.41
N GLY A 163 6.21 -9.75 15.31
CA GLY A 163 7.09 -8.62 14.99
C GLY A 163 6.45 -7.70 13.95
N GLN A 164 7.10 -6.56 13.69
CA GLN A 164 6.61 -5.60 12.70
C GLN A 164 7.04 -5.98 11.28
N ASP A 165 8.23 -6.54 11.09
CA ASP A 165 8.69 -6.98 9.77
C ASP A 165 8.37 -8.45 9.55
N VAL A 166 7.50 -8.74 8.58
CA VAL A 166 7.01 -10.10 8.32
C VAL A 166 6.99 -10.44 6.83
N LEU A 167 7.22 -11.71 6.53
CA LEU A 167 7.01 -12.29 5.21
C LEU A 167 5.70 -13.08 5.19
N VAL A 168 4.82 -12.75 4.25
CA VAL A 168 3.49 -13.36 4.11
C VAL A 168 3.44 -14.13 2.80
N SER A 169 3.27 -15.45 2.91
CA SER A 169 3.13 -16.34 1.76
C SER A 169 1.94 -15.95 0.87
N TRP A 170 2.17 -16.01 -0.43
CA TRP A 170 1.18 -16.01 -1.48
C TRP A 170 1.37 -17.23 -2.37
N SER A 171 0.37 -18.09 -2.47
CA SER A 171 0.44 -19.30 -3.28
C SER A 171 -0.42 -19.15 -4.53
N ILE A 172 0.17 -19.48 -5.68
CA ILE A 172 -0.54 -19.66 -6.95
C ILE A 172 -0.70 -21.18 -7.15
N PRO A 173 -1.94 -21.69 -7.26
CA PRO A 173 -2.17 -23.11 -7.42
C PRO A 173 -1.68 -23.59 -8.79
N LYS A 174 -1.23 -24.85 -8.84
CA LYS A 174 -0.91 -25.56 -10.08
C LYS A 174 -2.05 -25.44 -11.08
N GLY A 175 -1.71 -25.18 -12.34
CA GLY A 175 -2.70 -25.08 -13.42
C GLY A 175 -3.49 -23.77 -13.47
N TYR A 176 -3.18 -22.78 -12.63
CA TYR A 176 -3.73 -21.43 -12.77
C TYR A 176 -3.45 -20.89 -14.19
N ARG A 177 -4.49 -20.35 -14.83
CA ARG A 177 -4.42 -19.70 -16.12
C ARG A 177 -4.91 -18.27 -15.96
N ALA A 178 -4.02 -17.31 -16.16
CA ALA A 178 -4.41 -15.92 -16.25
C ALA A 178 -5.35 -15.73 -17.44
N LYS A 179 -6.36 -14.87 -17.28
CA LYS A 179 -7.19 -14.43 -18.39
C LYS A 179 -6.32 -13.60 -19.34
N SER A 180 -6.21 -14.01 -20.59
CA SER A 180 -5.47 -13.27 -21.61
C SER A 180 -6.12 -11.91 -21.82
N THR A 181 -5.34 -10.84 -21.64
CA THR A 181 -5.66 -9.53 -22.20
C THR A 181 -5.17 -9.51 -23.64
N GLU A 182 -5.94 -8.96 -24.58
CA GLU A 182 -5.51 -8.86 -25.99
C GLU A 182 -4.09 -8.28 -26.08
N GLY A 183 -3.16 -9.06 -26.65
CA GLY A 183 -1.73 -8.70 -26.77
C GLY A 183 -0.78 -9.25 -25.70
N SER A 184 -1.24 -10.03 -24.72
CA SER A 184 -0.34 -10.70 -23.75
C SER A 184 0.26 -11.99 -24.33
N GLU A 185 1.59 -12.15 -24.20
CA GLU A 185 2.30 -13.42 -24.44
C GLU A 185 1.68 -14.58 -23.65
N GLU A 186 1.84 -15.82 -24.14
CA GLU A 186 1.37 -17.03 -23.45
C GLU A 186 1.85 -17.04 -21.99
N VAL A 187 0.91 -16.94 -21.05
CA VAL A 187 1.23 -17.04 -19.63
C VAL A 187 1.62 -18.47 -19.32
N SER A 188 2.89 -18.69 -19.00
CA SER A 188 3.43 -19.99 -18.61
C SER A 188 2.59 -20.58 -17.46
N ILE A 189 1.97 -21.74 -17.71
CA ILE A 189 1.14 -22.42 -16.72
C ILE A 189 2.06 -23.01 -15.63
N PRO A 190 1.83 -22.73 -14.34
CA PRO A 190 2.63 -23.33 -13.28
C PRO A 190 2.48 -24.86 -13.28
N GLU A 191 3.59 -25.58 -13.46
CA GLU A 191 3.66 -27.05 -13.41
C GLU A 191 3.48 -27.60 -11.97
N SER A 192 3.76 -26.76 -10.98
CA SER A 192 3.60 -27.00 -9.55
C SER A 192 3.08 -25.75 -8.84
N ASP A 193 2.62 -25.92 -7.60
CA ASP A 193 2.23 -24.80 -6.74
C ASP A 193 3.43 -23.87 -6.54
N LYS A 194 3.26 -22.60 -6.91
CA LYS A 194 4.32 -21.59 -6.78
C LYS A 194 4.00 -20.68 -5.60
N SER A 195 4.92 -20.59 -4.65
CA SER A 195 4.80 -19.72 -3.48
C SER A 195 5.75 -18.53 -3.58
N TYR A 196 5.25 -17.36 -3.19
CA TYR A 196 6.00 -16.12 -3.09
C TYR A 196 5.92 -15.58 -1.67
N GLN A 197 6.99 -14.92 -1.20
CA GLN A 197 7.02 -14.28 0.11
C GLN A 197 6.90 -12.78 -0.05
N ARG A 198 5.77 -12.21 0.40
CA ARG A 198 5.52 -10.77 0.35
C ARG A 198 5.94 -10.10 1.64
N TYR A 199 6.77 -9.07 1.55
CA TYR A 199 7.22 -8.32 2.73
C TYR A 199 6.15 -7.33 3.20
N TYR A 200 5.94 -7.26 4.51
CA TYR A 200 5.09 -6.27 5.16
C TYR A 200 5.76 -5.76 6.44
N HIS A 201 5.70 -4.45 6.65
CA HIS A 201 5.92 -3.77 7.91
C HIS A 201 4.56 -3.50 8.60
N ILE A 202 4.20 -4.34 9.55
CA ILE A 202 3.03 -4.21 10.41
C ILE A 202 3.18 -2.95 11.26
N ILE A 203 2.23 -2.04 11.10
CA ILE A 203 2.27 -0.71 11.71
C ILE A 203 1.68 -0.79 13.12
N ARG A 204 2.34 -0.16 14.08
CA ARG A 204 1.75 0.04 15.41
C ARG A 204 0.75 1.18 15.36
N VAL A 205 -0.43 0.92 15.91
CA VAL A 205 -1.49 1.91 16.04
C VAL A 205 -1.66 2.23 17.52
N SER A 206 -1.46 3.49 17.88
CA SER A 206 -1.72 3.98 19.24
C SER A 206 -2.92 4.93 19.18
N GLN A 207 -3.96 4.64 19.97
CA GLN A 207 -5.18 5.47 20.04
C GLN A 207 -5.82 5.78 18.66
N GLY A 208 -5.76 4.83 17.72
CA GLY A 208 -6.31 5.00 16.37
C GLY A 208 -5.43 5.83 15.42
N GLN A 209 -4.22 6.23 15.85
CA GLN A 209 -3.28 7.00 15.02
C GLN A 209 -2.13 6.11 14.51
N LEU A 210 -1.72 6.38 13.27
CA LEU A 210 -0.56 5.76 12.65
C LEU A 210 0.72 6.25 13.35
N VAL A 211 1.41 5.37 14.07
CA VAL A 211 2.68 5.72 14.69
C VAL A 211 3.81 5.47 13.69
N LEU A 212 4.27 6.55 13.05
CA LEU A 212 5.52 6.54 12.29
C LEU A 212 6.64 7.08 13.18
N HIS A 213 7.46 6.19 13.74
CA HIS A 213 8.64 6.60 14.50
C HIS A 213 9.66 7.27 13.57
N SER A 214 9.93 8.56 13.76
CA SER A 214 11.18 9.15 13.31
C SER A 214 12.21 8.98 14.43
N TYR A 215 13.16 8.06 14.29
CA TYR A 215 14.33 8.06 15.16
C TYR A 215 15.23 9.24 14.75
N ALA A 216 15.14 10.34 15.50
CA ALA A 216 16.15 11.39 15.47
C ALA A 216 16.91 11.35 16.80
N ASP A 217 17.83 10.40 16.94
CA ASP A 217 18.87 10.48 17.96
C ASP A 217 19.95 11.43 17.43
N VAL A 218 19.76 12.73 17.62
CA VAL A 218 20.86 13.71 17.53
C VAL A 218 20.96 14.39 18.88
N LYS A 219 21.88 13.88 19.69
CA LYS A 219 22.34 14.58 20.88
C LYS A 219 23.00 15.90 20.46
N SER A 220 22.50 16.97 21.07
CA SER A 220 23.20 18.21 21.45
C SER A 220 23.00 19.48 20.62
N SER A 221 23.05 20.57 21.41
CA SER A 221 23.23 21.99 21.08
C SER A 221 22.08 22.74 20.42
N ARG A 222 21.45 23.56 21.28
CA ARG A 222 20.91 24.92 21.10
C ARG A 222 20.78 25.43 19.66
N ASN A 223 19.58 25.95 19.39
CA ASN A 223 19.08 26.63 18.19
C ASN A 223 18.58 25.74 17.06
N LEU A 224 17.28 25.41 17.13
CA LEU A 224 16.42 25.06 16.00
C LEU A 224 15.05 25.73 16.22
N ASP A 225 15.02 27.05 16.09
CA ASP A 225 13.79 27.84 15.93
C ASP A 225 13.22 27.63 14.52
N SER A 226 12.71 26.42 14.28
CA SER A 226 11.69 26.13 13.27
C SER A 226 11.06 24.77 13.60
N ALA A 227 10.25 24.80 14.66
CA ALA A 227 9.51 23.67 15.17
C ALA A 227 8.61 23.04 14.08
N LEU A 228 9.03 21.91 13.52
CA LEU A 228 8.10 20.91 13.00
C LEU A 228 7.59 20.12 14.21
N PRO A 229 6.28 19.97 14.42
CA PRO A 229 5.77 19.28 15.58
C PRO A 229 6.19 17.81 15.52
N SER A 230 7.04 17.44 16.48
CA SER A 230 7.17 16.08 16.96
C SER A 230 5.76 15.51 17.16
N ILE A 231 5.47 14.39 16.50
CA ILE A 231 4.13 13.79 16.36
C ILE A 231 3.27 14.58 15.36
N CYS A 232 3.10 14.00 14.17
CA CYS A 232 2.16 14.50 13.17
C CYS A 232 0.73 14.19 13.63
N LEU A 233 0.21 14.99 14.57
CA LEU A 233 -1.20 15.05 14.95
C LEU A 233 -1.97 15.80 13.86
N ILE A 234 -2.15 15.17 12.70
CA ILE A 234 -3.01 15.69 11.63
C ILE A 234 -4.46 15.44 12.07
N HIS A 235 -5.18 16.52 12.36
CA HIS A 235 -6.50 16.52 13.00
C HIS A 235 -7.65 15.88 12.18
N ASP A 236 -7.39 15.34 11.00
CA ASP A 236 -8.39 14.64 10.17
C ASP A 236 -7.82 13.44 9.39
N LEU A 237 -6.79 12.78 9.93
CA LEU A 237 -6.32 11.52 9.36
C LEU A 237 -7.20 10.36 9.85
N THR A 238 -8.12 9.89 9.01
CA THR A 238 -8.78 8.60 9.29
C THR A 238 -7.82 7.47 8.91
N VAL A 239 -7.11 6.93 9.90
CA VAL A 239 -6.30 5.71 9.76
C VAL A 239 -7.17 4.56 10.20
N MET A 240 -7.53 3.69 9.27
CA MET A 240 -8.33 2.51 9.58
C MET A 240 -7.48 1.27 9.40
N ALA A 241 -7.39 0.45 10.45
CA ALA A 241 -6.68 -0.80 10.42
C ALA A 241 -7.44 -1.85 9.59
N ALA A 242 -6.71 -2.66 8.83
CA ALA A 242 -7.27 -3.79 8.11
C ALA A 242 -7.67 -4.92 9.07
N PHE A 243 -8.97 -5.20 9.17
CA PHE A 243 -9.52 -6.37 9.89
C PHE A 243 -9.85 -7.48 8.87
N PRO A 244 -9.13 -8.61 8.87
CA PRO A 244 -9.45 -9.72 7.98
C PRO A 244 -10.62 -10.52 8.55
N SER A 245 -11.84 -10.05 8.37
CA SER A 245 -13.04 -10.88 8.51
C SER A 245 -13.56 -11.23 7.12
N TYR A 246 -13.04 -12.31 6.54
CA TYR A 246 -13.73 -13.02 5.46
C TYR A 246 -13.69 -14.53 5.70
N GLN A 247 -14.88 -15.06 6.00
CA GLN A 247 -15.20 -16.45 5.79
C GLN A 247 -15.11 -16.74 4.29
N VAL A 248 -14.45 -17.86 3.96
CA VAL A 248 -14.60 -18.50 2.66
C VAL A 248 -16.06 -18.92 2.57
N LEU A 249 -16.85 -18.23 1.75
CA LEU A 249 -18.12 -18.80 1.28
C LEU A 249 -17.74 -20.00 0.42
N ARG A 250 -18.09 -21.19 0.91
CA ARG A 250 -18.11 -22.43 0.13
C ARG A 250 -19.26 -22.39 -0.87
#